data_AF-A0AAV0LL82-F1
#
_entry.id   AF-A0AAV0LL82-F1
#
_cell.length_a   1.000
_cell.length_b   1.000
_cell.length_c   1.000
_cell.angle_alpha   90.00
_cell.angle_beta   90.00
_cell.angle_gamma   90.00
#
_symmetry.space_group_name_H-M   'P 1'
#
loop_
_entity.id
_entity.type
_entity.pdbx_description
1 polymer ?
#
loop_
_entity_poly.entity_id
_entity_poly.type
_entity_poly.pdbx_seq_one_letter_code
_entity_poly.pdbx_strand_id
1 'polypeptide(L)'
;MCGSSSLRILQAPRCSPHHSHTAIRRAPVAAVTNVKLLVGKPIYGANELLPFLYRRTTRSRNMKGAVLPAIKSSLIDPDGGALVDLVVPEGERAAKVSEAEGLPKVKLTKVDVEWVHVVSEGWASPLRGFMREDEYLQSLHFNSLRMEDGKVVNMSLPIVLAIDDGTKESIGSAKDVALLGPDGDVIAILRSIEIYKHNKEERIARTWGTTAPGLPYVEESITQAGNWLIGVDLEVLKPIKYNDGLDHYRLSPKELRKEFDKRGADAVFAFQLRNPVHNGHALLMNDTRRRLLDMGYKNPILLLHPLGGFVKADDVPLDVRMEQHSKVLEDKVLDPETTIVAIFLHLCITLVRQKCNGMPRQE
;
A
#
# COMPACT_ATOMS: atom_id res chain seq x y z
N MET A 1 30.31 -5.78 39.32
CA MET A 1 31.59 -5.17 38.88
C MET A 1 31.42 -4.68 37.46
N CYS A 2 31.98 -3.49 37.20
CA CYS A 2 31.82 -2.61 36.04
C CYS A 2 31.93 -3.24 34.65
N GLY A 3 31.30 -2.56 33.67
CA GLY A 3 31.60 -2.75 32.25
C GLY A 3 30.78 -1.86 31.29
N SER A 4 30.67 -0.56 31.55
CA SER A 4 30.11 0.43 30.61
C SER A 4 30.97 0.54 29.33
N SER A 5 30.36 0.54 28.15
CA SER A 5 31.04 0.88 26.90
C SER A 5 30.20 1.84 26.06
N SER A 6 30.80 3.01 25.82
CA SER A 6 30.21 4.21 25.25
C SER A 6 29.92 4.16 23.75
N LEU A 7 28.85 4.88 23.40
CA LEU A 7 28.53 5.45 22.09
C LEU A 7 29.76 6.07 21.40
N ARG A 8 30.04 5.70 20.14
CA ARG A 8 30.90 6.47 19.24
C ARG A 8 30.08 7.04 18.09
N ILE A 9 30.02 8.37 18.06
CA ILE A 9 29.50 9.19 16.98
C ILE A 9 30.60 9.31 15.92
N LEU A 10 30.34 8.85 14.70
CA LEU A 10 31.24 9.08 13.56
C LEU A 10 30.80 10.37 12.83
N GLN A 11 31.62 11.40 12.96
CA GLN A 11 31.51 12.66 12.22
C GLN A 11 32.04 12.50 10.79
N ALA A 12 31.34 13.12 9.84
CA ALA A 12 31.75 13.25 8.44
C ALA A 12 33.01 14.12 8.27
N PRO A 13 33.88 13.86 7.27
CA PRO A 13 35.08 14.66 7.04
C PRO A 13 34.75 16.02 6.41
N ARG A 14 35.31 17.09 6.99
CA ARG A 14 35.31 18.45 6.45
C ARG A 14 36.42 18.59 5.40
N CYS A 15 36.09 19.18 4.25
CA CYS A 15 37.08 19.69 3.30
C CYS A 15 37.60 21.06 3.76
N SER A 16 38.94 21.20 3.86
CA SER A 16 39.63 22.47 4.07
C SER A 16 39.91 23.18 2.74
N PRO A 17 39.79 24.52 2.66
CA PRO A 17 40.29 25.30 1.53
C PRO A 17 41.72 25.79 1.78
N HIS A 18 42.60 25.63 0.78
CA HIS A 18 43.94 26.22 0.77
C HIS A 18 43.87 27.73 0.49
N HIS A 19 44.53 28.51 1.35
CA HIS A 19 44.85 29.92 1.13
C HIS A 19 46.10 30.09 0.25
N SER A 20 46.09 31.08 -0.64
CA SER A 20 47.28 31.78 -1.11
C SER A 20 47.04 33.29 -1.10
N HIS A 21 48.01 34.02 -0.54
CA HIS A 21 48.02 35.47 -0.32
C HIS A 21 48.46 36.24 -1.55
N THR A 22 47.91 37.45 -1.77
CA THR A 22 48.73 38.61 -2.24
C THR A 22 48.06 39.95 -1.90
N ALA A 23 48.91 40.98 -1.78
CA ALA A 23 48.79 42.14 -0.90
C ALA A 23 47.99 43.37 -1.42
N ILE A 24 47.69 44.25 -0.46
CA ILE A 24 46.92 45.51 -0.50
C ILE A 24 47.78 46.70 -0.98
N ARG A 25 47.20 47.67 -1.71
CA ARG A 25 47.57 49.10 -1.67
C ARG A 25 46.33 50.02 -1.72
N ARG A 26 46.39 51.15 -0.99
CA ARG A 26 45.31 52.09 -0.63
C ARG A 26 45.14 53.29 -1.60
N ALA A 27 43.85 53.67 -1.82
CA ALA A 27 43.14 54.99 -1.89
C ALA A 27 43.79 56.26 -2.53
N PRO A 28 43.02 57.22 -3.13
CA PRO A 28 42.16 58.15 -2.38
C PRO A 28 40.81 58.57 -3.04
N VAL A 29 40.13 59.54 -2.40
CA VAL A 29 38.71 59.92 -2.38
C VAL A 29 38.34 61.10 -3.31
N ALA A 30 37.07 61.15 -3.75
CA ALA A 30 36.16 62.32 -3.88
C ALA A 30 35.55 62.60 -5.28
N ALA A 31 34.21 62.59 -5.39
CA ALA A 31 33.38 63.72 -5.82
C ALA A 31 31.92 63.28 -6.08
N VAL A 32 30.99 64.10 -5.57
CA VAL A 32 29.52 64.02 -5.74
C VAL A 32 29.12 64.61 -7.09
N THR A 33 28.10 64.05 -7.76
CA THR A 33 27.04 64.83 -8.46
C THR A 33 25.88 63.94 -8.94
N ASN A 34 24.67 64.42 -8.70
CA ASN A 34 23.37 63.86 -9.13
C ASN A 34 23.17 64.00 -10.64
N VAL A 35 22.68 62.96 -11.33
CA VAL A 35 21.87 63.10 -12.56
C VAL A 35 20.78 62.02 -12.63
N LYS A 36 19.57 62.50 -12.94
CA LYS A 36 18.28 61.84 -13.14
C LYS A 36 18.33 60.55 -13.98
N LEU A 37 17.59 59.53 -13.55
CA LEU A 37 17.15 58.42 -14.41
C LEU A 37 15.64 58.47 -14.62
N LEU A 38 15.28 58.44 -15.90
CA LEU A 38 13.96 58.63 -16.49
C LEU A 38 13.05 57.43 -16.24
N VAL A 39 11.79 57.72 -15.93
CA VAL A 39 10.69 56.77 -15.81
C VAL A 39 10.35 56.22 -17.20
N GLY A 40 10.63 54.93 -17.42
CA GLY A 40 10.15 54.17 -18.58
C GLY A 40 8.72 53.69 -18.38
N LYS A 41 7.83 54.05 -19.32
CA LYS A 41 6.41 53.66 -19.36
C LYS A 41 6.26 52.17 -19.70
N PRO A 42 5.34 51.42 -19.08
CA PRO A 42 5.03 50.06 -19.49
C PRO A 42 4.18 50.04 -20.76
N ILE A 43 4.59 49.17 -21.69
CA ILE A 43 3.87 48.80 -22.92
C ILE A 43 2.88 47.71 -22.55
N TYR A 44 1.61 48.05 -22.35
CA TYR A 44 0.47 47.18 -22.64
C TYR A 44 -0.72 48.07 -23.02
N GLY A 45 -1.16 47.94 -24.28
CA GLY A 45 -2.26 48.68 -24.85
C GLY A 45 -3.60 48.29 -24.22
N ALA A 46 -4.33 49.30 -23.76
CA ALA A 46 -5.73 49.21 -23.40
C ALA A 46 -6.60 49.07 -24.67
N ASN A 47 -7.62 48.22 -24.61
CA ASN A 47 -8.77 48.27 -25.50
C ASN A 47 -10.00 48.65 -24.66
N GLU A 48 -10.53 49.84 -24.94
CA GLU A 48 -11.84 50.37 -24.56
C GLU A 48 -12.61 50.57 -25.89
N LEU A 49 -13.91 50.36 -26.09
CA LEU A 49 -15.12 50.10 -25.31
C LEU A 49 -16.18 49.63 -26.34
N LEU A 50 -17.28 48.99 -25.91
CA LEU A 50 -18.64 49.50 -26.12
C LEU A 50 -19.64 48.73 -25.23
N PRO A 51 -20.69 49.41 -24.72
CA PRO A 51 -21.51 48.96 -23.61
C PRO A 51 -22.76 48.22 -24.07
N PHE A 52 -23.13 47.14 -23.39
CA PHE A 52 -24.48 46.59 -23.48
C PHE A 52 -25.25 46.86 -22.20
N LEU A 53 -26.37 47.53 -22.39
CA LEU A 53 -27.23 48.14 -21.38
C LEU A 53 -27.84 47.12 -20.41
N TYR A 54 -27.85 47.53 -19.15
CA TYR A 54 -28.51 46.90 -18.02
C TYR A 54 -30.04 46.90 -18.22
N ARG A 55 -30.63 45.73 -18.53
CA ARG A 55 -32.09 45.53 -18.43
C ARG A 55 -32.38 44.71 -17.18
N ARG A 56 -32.67 45.43 -16.09
CA ARG A 56 -33.15 44.87 -14.82
C ARG A 56 -34.53 44.25 -15.07
N THR A 57 -34.59 42.93 -15.20
CA THR A 57 -35.84 42.17 -15.09
C THR A 57 -35.80 41.40 -13.77
N THR A 58 -36.63 41.82 -12.83
CA THR A 58 -36.89 41.13 -11.57
C THR A 58 -37.61 39.82 -11.88
N ARG A 59 -36.84 38.75 -12.09
CA ARG A 59 -37.36 37.38 -12.13
C ARG A 59 -37.09 36.74 -10.77
N SER A 60 -38.13 36.68 -9.95
CA SER A 60 -38.16 35.83 -8.74
C SER A 60 -37.81 34.40 -9.16
N ARG A 61 -36.59 33.97 -8.84
CA ARG A 61 -36.18 32.59 -8.97
C ARG A 61 -36.16 32.02 -7.56
N ASN A 62 -37.17 31.21 -7.27
CA ASN A 62 -37.21 30.29 -6.14
C ASN A 62 -35.82 29.66 -5.95
N MET A 63 -35.17 29.96 -4.82
CA MET A 63 -34.07 29.16 -4.31
C MET A 63 -34.63 27.79 -3.92
N LYS A 64 -34.73 26.88 -4.89
CA LYS A 64 -34.61 25.46 -4.56
C LYS A 64 -33.17 25.27 -4.17
N GLY A 65 -32.93 25.05 -2.88
CA GLY A 65 -31.62 24.78 -2.33
C GLY A 65 -30.89 23.79 -3.22
N ALA A 66 -29.66 24.14 -3.59
CA ALA A 66 -28.75 23.17 -4.16
C ALA A 66 -28.64 22.05 -3.12
N VAL A 67 -29.27 20.91 -3.43
CA VAL A 67 -29.04 19.68 -2.71
C VAL A 67 -27.57 19.36 -2.99
N LEU A 68 -26.70 19.72 -2.05
CA LEU A 68 -25.38 19.13 -1.96
C LEU A 68 -25.60 17.63 -2.10
N PRO A 69 -24.87 16.94 -3.00
CA PRO A 69 -25.06 15.52 -3.18
C PRO A 69 -24.97 14.90 -1.79
N ALA A 70 -26.06 14.24 -1.36
CA ALA A 70 -26.06 13.54 -0.10
C ALA A 70 -24.88 12.57 -0.17
N ILE A 71 -23.82 12.86 0.60
CA ILE A 71 -22.65 12.01 0.71
C ILE A 71 -23.13 10.76 1.44
N LYS A 72 -23.68 9.82 0.68
CA LYS A 72 -23.92 8.46 1.14
C LYS A 72 -22.53 7.83 1.27
N SER A 73 -22.27 7.12 2.36
CA SER A 73 -21.06 6.29 2.50
C SER A 73 -20.89 5.45 1.24
N SER A 74 -20.00 5.86 0.35
CA SER A 74 -19.59 5.09 -0.82
C SER A 74 -18.08 5.02 -0.74
N LEU A 75 -17.60 4.16 0.18
CA LEU A 75 -16.23 3.68 0.12
C LEU A 75 -15.90 3.34 -1.33
N ILE A 76 -14.71 3.68 -1.78
CA ILE A 76 -14.32 3.45 -3.17
C ILE A 76 -14.57 1.99 -3.57
N ASP A 77 -15.07 1.78 -4.79
CA ASP A 77 -15.26 0.43 -5.32
C ASP A 77 -13.91 -0.31 -5.35
N PRO A 78 -13.87 -1.62 -5.03
CA PRO A 78 -12.68 -2.42 -5.25
C PRO A 78 -12.22 -2.35 -6.72
N ASP A 79 -10.92 -2.50 -6.95
CA ASP A 79 -10.40 -2.69 -8.31
C ASP A 79 -11.06 -3.94 -8.93
N GLY A 80 -11.58 -3.79 -10.15
CA GLY A 80 -12.42 -4.80 -10.82
C GLY A 80 -13.90 -4.81 -10.43
N GLY A 81 -14.33 -3.88 -9.56
CA GLY A 81 -15.74 -3.63 -9.23
C GLY A 81 -16.28 -4.44 -8.05
N ALA A 82 -15.59 -5.49 -7.62
CA ALA A 82 -15.95 -6.31 -6.47
C ALA A 82 -14.72 -6.90 -5.78
N LEU A 83 -14.84 -7.19 -4.48
CA LEU A 83 -13.82 -7.98 -3.77
C LEU A 83 -13.90 -9.44 -4.23
N VAL A 84 -12.74 -10.03 -4.49
CA VAL A 84 -12.60 -11.44 -4.81
C VAL A 84 -12.37 -12.21 -3.52
N ASP A 85 -13.39 -12.94 -3.05
CA ASP A 85 -13.33 -13.83 -1.89
C ASP A 85 -13.13 -15.27 -2.39
N LEU A 86 -12.01 -15.89 -2.00
CA LEU A 86 -11.62 -17.22 -2.47
C LEU A 86 -11.76 -18.28 -1.37
N VAL A 87 -12.35 -17.94 -0.23
CA VAL A 87 -12.64 -18.91 0.81
C VAL A 87 -13.86 -19.74 0.41
N VAL A 88 -13.70 -21.05 0.41
CA VAL A 88 -14.77 -22.01 0.10
C VAL A 88 -15.94 -21.85 1.09
N PRO A 89 -17.19 -21.81 0.60
CA PRO A 89 -18.38 -21.77 1.45
C PRO A 89 -18.41 -22.93 2.45
N GLU A 90 -18.89 -22.68 3.66
CA GLU A 90 -18.84 -23.65 4.76
C GLU A 90 -19.44 -25.03 4.40
N GLY A 91 -20.56 -25.05 3.67
CA GLY A 91 -21.23 -26.28 3.25
C GLY A 91 -20.43 -27.14 2.25
N GLU A 92 -19.44 -26.58 1.56
CA GLU A 92 -18.64 -27.29 0.55
C GLU A 92 -17.28 -27.77 1.11
N ARG A 93 -16.87 -27.27 2.28
CA ARG A 93 -15.52 -27.50 2.84
C ARG A 93 -15.19 -28.97 3.03
N ALA A 94 -16.12 -29.76 3.56
CA ALA A 94 -15.88 -31.18 3.82
C ALA A 94 -15.60 -31.96 2.51
N ALA A 95 -16.35 -31.64 1.45
CA ALA A 95 -16.14 -32.24 0.14
C ALA A 95 -14.79 -31.82 -0.45
N LYS A 96 -14.43 -30.53 -0.36
CA LYS A 96 -13.14 -30.02 -0.84
C LYS A 96 -11.94 -30.58 -0.06
N VAL A 97 -12.07 -30.78 1.25
CA VAL A 97 -11.02 -31.45 2.06
C VAL A 97 -10.79 -32.88 1.57
N SER A 98 -11.86 -33.66 1.40
CA SER A 98 -11.76 -35.04 0.91
C SER A 98 -11.19 -35.11 -0.50
N GLU A 99 -11.58 -34.19 -1.38
CA GLU A 99 -11.00 -34.06 -2.71
C GLU A 99 -9.49 -33.79 -2.64
N ALA A 100 -9.09 -32.84 -1.80
CA ALA A 100 -7.71 -32.44 -1.69
C ALA A 100 -6.78 -33.59 -1.28
N GLU A 101 -7.24 -34.56 -0.47
CA GLU A 101 -6.47 -35.74 -0.05
C GLU A 101 -5.86 -36.52 -1.21
N GLY A 102 -6.58 -36.64 -2.34
CA GLY A 102 -6.14 -37.37 -3.52
C GLY A 102 -5.22 -36.58 -4.46
N LEU A 103 -5.00 -35.29 -4.22
CA LEU A 103 -4.20 -34.43 -5.09
C LEU A 103 -2.70 -34.49 -4.73
N PRO A 104 -1.79 -34.27 -5.70
CA PRO A 104 -0.40 -33.97 -5.41
C PRO A 104 -0.28 -32.76 -4.47
N LYS A 105 0.77 -32.76 -3.66
CA LYS A 105 0.92 -31.81 -2.55
C LYS A 105 2.07 -30.85 -2.78
N VAL A 106 1.82 -29.56 -2.56
CA VAL A 106 2.84 -28.52 -2.48
C VAL A 106 2.90 -28.01 -1.05
N LYS A 107 4.08 -28.05 -0.43
CA LYS A 107 4.28 -27.55 0.93
C LYS A 107 4.49 -26.04 0.90
N LEU A 108 3.83 -25.34 1.81
CA LEU A 108 3.93 -23.90 1.99
C LEU A 108 4.93 -23.57 3.09
N THR A 109 5.69 -22.50 2.88
CA THR A 109 6.39 -21.79 3.96
C THR A 109 5.41 -20.90 4.74
N LYS A 110 5.88 -20.30 5.85
CA LYS A 110 5.08 -19.33 6.59
C LYS A 110 4.72 -18.11 5.74
N VAL A 111 5.68 -17.60 4.95
CA VAL A 111 5.46 -16.47 4.04
C VAL A 111 4.44 -16.82 2.95
N ASP A 112 4.47 -18.05 2.44
CA ASP A 112 3.47 -18.48 1.45
C ASP A 112 2.06 -18.51 2.05
N VAL A 113 1.89 -18.96 3.30
CA VAL A 113 0.59 -18.93 3.99
C VAL A 113 0.08 -17.50 4.17
N GLU A 114 0.96 -16.55 4.46
CA GLU A 114 0.60 -15.12 4.51
C GLU A 114 0.14 -14.61 3.14
N TRP A 115 0.74 -15.04 2.04
CA TRP A 115 0.26 -14.69 0.69
C TRP A 115 -1.07 -15.38 0.33
N VAL A 116 -1.26 -16.64 0.73
CA VAL A 116 -2.56 -17.33 0.61
C VAL A 116 -3.64 -16.52 1.33
N HIS A 117 -3.35 -16.04 2.54
CA HIS A 117 -4.28 -15.20 3.29
C HIS A 117 -4.62 -13.91 2.53
N VAL A 118 -3.61 -13.16 2.07
CA VAL A 118 -3.77 -11.91 1.30
C VAL A 118 -4.66 -12.11 0.08
N VAL A 119 -4.39 -13.14 -0.72
CA VAL A 119 -5.17 -13.42 -1.94
C VAL A 119 -6.57 -13.90 -1.58
N SER A 120 -6.71 -14.72 -0.52
CA SER A 120 -7.98 -15.33 -0.13
C SER A 120 -9.07 -14.34 0.27
N GLU A 121 -8.69 -13.26 0.96
CA GLU A 121 -9.63 -12.25 1.45
C GLU A 121 -9.87 -11.12 0.43
N GLY A 122 -9.24 -11.18 -0.73
CA GLY A 122 -9.41 -10.21 -1.80
C GLY A 122 -8.60 -8.94 -1.63
N TRP A 123 -7.54 -8.94 -0.83
CA TRP A 123 -6.58 -7.84 -0.78
C TRP A 123 -5.99 -7.60 -2.17
N ALA A 124 -5.70 -8.65 -2.94
CA ALA A 124 -5.17 -8.56 -4.30
C ALA A 124 -6.24 -8.48 -5.41
N SER A 125 -7.49 -8.14 -5.09
CA SER A 125 -8.57 -8.06 -6.10
C SER A 125 -8.13 -7.20 -7.30
N PRO A 126 -8.33 -7.66 -8.56
CA PRO A 126 -9.20 -8.76 -8.98
C PRO A 126 -8.51 -10.14 -9.13
N LEU A 127 -7.29 -10.31 -8.62
CA LEU A 127 -6.54 -11.56 -8.75
C LEU A 127 -7.30 -12.75 -8.13
N ARG A 128 -7.29 -13.91 -8.79
CA ARG A 128 -8.04 -15.12 -8.38
C ARG A 128 -7.16 -16.24 -7.81
N GLY A 129 -5.87 -16.00 -7.62
CA GLY A 129 -4.91 -16.96 -7.11
C GLY A 129 -3.49 -16.42 -7.17
N PHE A 130 -2.49 -17.31 -7.16
CA PHE A 130 -1.12 -16.91 -7.50
C PHE A 130 -1.02 -16.60 -8.99
N MET A 131 -0.24 -15.57 -9.34
CA MET A 131 -0.19 -15.04 -10.70
C MET A 131 0.21 -16.11 -11.73
N ARG A 132 -0.52 -16.14 -12.84
CA ARG A 132 -0.10 -16.81 -14.08
C ARG A 132 1.06 -16.06 -14.74
N GLU A 133 1.69 -16.66 -15.76
CA GLU A 133 2.87 -16.06 -16.38
C GLU A 133 2.54 -14.68 -16.98
N ASP A 134 1.37 -14.53 -17.58
CA ASP A 134 0.93 -13.26 -18.17
C ASP A 134 0.68 -12.17 -17.11
N GLU A 135 0.06 -12.50 -15.99
CA GLU A 135 -0.15 -11.60 -14.85
C GLU A 135 1.18 -11.21 -14.18
N TYR A 136 2.07 -12.19 -14.02
CA TYR A 136 3.41 -11.99 -13.47
C TYR A 136 4.23 -11.02 -14.33
N LEU A 137 4.27 -11.24 -15.65
CA LEU A 137 4.97 -10.36 -16.57
C LEU A 137 4.36 -8.96 -16.58
N GLN A 138 3.03 -8.84 -16.57
CA GLN A 138 2.36 -7.53 -16.50
C GLN A 138 2.69 -6.78 -15.21
N SER A 139 2.65 -7.47 -14.06
CA SER A 139 3.02 -6.89 -12.77
C SER A 139 4.47 -6.41 -12.78
N LEU A 140 5.39 -7.27 -13.24
CA LEU A 140 6.82 -7.02 -13.24
C LEU A 140 7.25 -5.88 -14.18
N HIS A 141 6.63 -5.78 -15.36
CA HIS A 141 7.01 -4.78 -16.37
C HIS A 141 6.19 -3.50 -16.31
N PHE A 142 4.92 -3.57 -15.92
CA PHE A 142 3.97 -2.46 -16.03
C PHE A 142 3.34 -2.06 -14.71
N ASN A 143 3.67 -2.74 -13.61
CA ASN A 143 3.13 -2.46 -12.27
C ASN A 143 1.59 -2.47 -12.25
N SER A 144 0.98 -3.26 -13.12
CA SER A 144 -0.46 -3.25 -13.36
C SER A 144 -0.94 -4.54 -14.02
N LEU A 145 -2.25 -4.79 -13.95
CA LEU A 145 -2.92 -5.84 -14.71
C LEU A 145 -3.97 -5.23 -15.64
N ARG A 146 -4.06 -5.76 -16.86
CA ARG A 146 -5.15 -5.44 -17.79
C ARG A 146 -6.29 -6.42 -17.57
N MET A 147 -7.48 -5.88 -17.29
CA MET A 147 -8.71 -6.64 -17.18
C MET A 147 -9.31 -6.96 -18.55
N GLU A 148 -10.22 -7.93 -18.60
CA GLU A 148 -10.93 -8.34 -19.83
C GLU A 148 -11.70 -7.18 -20.49
N ASP A 149 -12.24 -6.26 -19.69
CA ASP A 149 -12.94 -5.06 -20.18
C ASP A 149 -12.00 -3.94 -20.65
N GLY A 150 -10.68 -4.21 -20.67
CA GLY A 150 -9.63 -3.29 -21.09
C GLY A 150 -9.19 -2.29 -20.02
N LYS A 151 -9.83 -2.24 -18.84
CA LYS A 151 -9.38 -1.41 -17.72
C LYS A 151 -8.05 -1.90 -17.18
N VAL A 152 -7.31 -1.00 -16.53
CA VAL A 152 -6.02 -1.29 -15.93
C VAL A 152 -6.09 -1.03 -14.43
N VAL A 153 -5.70 -2.02 -13.64
CA VAL A 153 -5.63 -1.96 -12.17
C VAL A 153 -4.18 -1.98 -11.72
N ASN A 154 -3.89 -1.37 -10.56
CA ASN A 154 -2.52 -1.35 -10.04
C ASN A 154 -2.17 -2.73 -9.46
N MET A 155 -0.98 -3.24 -9.80
CA MET A 155 -0.48 -4.51 -9.27
C MET A 155 1.05 -4.53 -9.40
N SER A 156 1.72 -3.79 -8.53
CA SER A 156 3.16 -3.53 -8.63
C SER A 156 4.06 -4.63 -8.08
N LEU A 157 3.50 -5.65 -7.43
CA LEU A 157 4.27 -6.69 -6.75
C LEU A 157 3.86 -8.08 -7.24
N PRO A 158 4.83 -8.91 -7.67
CA PRO A 158 4.56 -10.31 -7.99
C PRO A 158 4.03 -11.11 -6.79
N ILE A 159 2.79 -11.59 -6.88
CA ILE A 159 2.18 -12.51 -5.90
C ILE A 159 2.22 -13.91 -6.50
N VAL A 160 3.27 -14.65 -6.19
CA VAL A 160 3.63 -15.92 -6.85
C VAL A 160 3.99 -16.97 -5.81
N LEU A 161 3.74 -18.24 -6.14
CA LEU A 161 4.20 -19.38 -5.36
C LEU A 161 5.33 -20.08 -6.10
N ALA A 162 6.46 -20.31 -5.43
CA ALA A 162 7.63 -20.96 -6.02
C ALA A 162 7.70 -22.44 -5.65
N ILE A 163 8.10 -23.28 -6.60
CA ILE A 163 8.29 -24.73 -6.41
C ILE A 163 9.63 -25.18 -6.98
N ASP A 164 10.24 -26.18 -6.34
CA ASP A 164 11.50 -26.78 -6.82
C ASP A 164 11.26 -27.80 -7.95
N ASP A 165 12.35 -28.30 -8.52
CA ASP A 165 12.32 -29.26 -9.63
C ASP A 165 11.62 -30.58 -9.20
N GLY A 166 11.90 -31.07 -7.99
CA GLY A 166 11.30 -32.30 -7.48
C GLY A 166 9.79 -32.19 -7.26
N THR A 167 9.32 -31.05 -6.75
CA THR A 167 7.90 -30.74 -6.59
C THR A 167 7.23 -30.66 -7.97
N LYS A 168 7.83 -29.95 -8.92
CA LYS A 168 7.33 -29.89 -10.31
C LYS A 168 7.21 -31.29 -10.93
N GLU A 169 8.22 -32.14 -10.77
CA GLU A 169 8.21 -33.52 -11.26
C GLU A 169 7.10 -34.35 -10.59
N SER A 170 6.92 -34.21 -9.27
CA SER A 170 5.89 -34.92 -8.52
C SER A 170 4.46 -34.52 -8.91
N ILE A 171 4.26 -33.25 -9.32
CA ILE A 171 2.99 -32.75 -9.85
C ILE A 171 2.70 -33.40 -11.21
N GLY A 172 3.73 -33.56 -12.05
CA GLY A 172 3.62 -34.22 -13.35
C GLY A 172 2.59 -33.55 -14.26
N SER A 173 1.58 -34.30 -14.68
CA SER A 173 0.48 -33.84 -15.55
C SER A 173 -0.81 -33.50 -14.80
N ALA A 174 -0.78 -33.46 -13.46
CA ALA A 174 -1.94 -33.09 -12.66
C ALA A 174 -2.37 -31.65 -12.98
N LYS A 175 -3.69 -31.44 -13.07
CA LYS A 175 -4.26 -30.11 -13.30
C LYS A 175 -4.46 -29.32 -12.02
N ASP A 176 -4.60 -30.03 -10.92
CA ASP A 176 -4.93 -29.47 -9.61
C ASP A 176 -3.97 -30.03 -8.56
N VAL A 177 -3.62 -29.21 -7.58
CA VAL A 177 -2.75 -29.59 -6.45
C VAL A 177 -3.33 -29.09 -5.14
N ALA A 178 -3.05 -29.78 -4.05
CA ALA A 178 -3.40 -29.31 -2.71
C ALA A 178 -2.20 -28.62 -2.05
N LEU A 179 -2.47 -27.52 -1.34
CA LEU A 179 -1.50 -26.79 -0.56
C LEU A 179 -1.49 -27.30 0.89
N LEU A 180 -0.30 -27.70 1.35
CA LEU A 180 -0.07 -28.10 2.73
C LEU A 180 0.59 -26.98 3.51
N GLY A 181 0.02 -26.61 4.66
CA GLY A 181 0.63 -25.70 5.61
C GLY A 181 1.92 -26.23 6.22
N PRO A 182 2.67 -25.37 6.91
CA PRO A 182 3.87 -25.77 7.66
C PRO A 182 3.61 -26.88 8.69
N ASP A 183 2.40 -26.94 9.24
CA ASP A 183 1.99 -27.94 10.24
C ASP A 183 1.43 -29.23 9.61
N GLY A 184 1.38 -29.30 8.27
CA GLY A 184 0.92 -30.46 7.50
C GLY A 184 -0.59 -30.51 7.24
N ASP A 185 -1.33 -29.49 7.67
CA ASP A 185 -2.75 -29.34 7.36
C ASP A 185 -2.97 -28.94 5.89
N VAL A 186 -4.09 -29.40 5.31
CA VAL A 186 -4.48 -28.95 3.97
C VAL A 186 -5.15 -27.58 4.09
N ILE A 187 -4.56 -26.57 3.46
CA ILE A 187 -5.02 -25.18 3.55
C ILE A 187 -5.89 -24.79 2.36
N ALA A 188 -5.51 -25.21 1.15
CA ALA A 188 -6.13 -24.76 -0.08
C ALA A 188 -5.96 -25.78 -1.22
N ILE A 189 -6.69 -25.57 -2.30
CA ILE A 189 -6.53 -26.27 -3.58
C ILE A 189 -6.18 -25.23 -4.63
N LEU A 190 -5.20 -25.56 -5.48
CA LEU A 190 -4.88 -24.82 -6.69
C LEU A 190 -5.52 -25.54 -7.87
N ARG A 191 -6.23 -24.80 -8.71
CA ARG A 191 -6.93 -25.31 -9.89
C ARG A 191 -6.25 -24.83 -11.16
N SER A 192 -6.34 -25.67 -12.20
CA SER A 192 -5.89 -25.33 -13.56
C SER A 192 -4.48 -24.75 -13.57
N ILE A 193 -3.55 -25.46 -12.92
CA ILE A 193 -2.20 -24.96 -12.68
C ILE A 193 -1.42 -24.70 -13.97
N GLU A 194 -0.56 -23.70 -13.91
CA GLU A 194 0.41 -23.36 -14.95
C GLU A 194 1.78 -23.20 -14.30
N ILE A 195 2.77 -23.96 -14.76
CA ILE A 195 4.12 -23.93 -14.20
C ILE A 195 5.07 -23.26 -15.19
N TYR A 196 5.72 -22.18 -14.78
CA TYR A 196 6.60 -21.36 -15.61
C TYR A 196 7.90 -21.01 -14.87
N LYS A 197 8.89 -20.44 -15.58
CA LYS A 197 10.24 -20.24 -15.04
C LYS A 197 10.28 -19.10 -14.02
N HIS A 198 11.00 -19.33 -12.93
CA HIS A 198 11.33 -18.30 -11.94
C HIS A 198 12.68 -17.65 -12.28
N ASN A 199 12.68 -16.66 -13.17
CA ASN A 199 13.88 -15.86 -13.47
C ASN A 199 14.22 -14.93 -12.28
N LYS A 200 14.79 -15.49 -11.21
CA LYS A 200 15.00 -14.82 -9.91
C LYS A 200 15.74 -13.49 -10.02
N GLU A 201 16.87 -13.45 -10.73
CA GLU A 201 17.68 -12.23 -10.86
C GLU A 201 16.87 -11.10 -11.51
N GLU A 202 16.14 -11.39 -12.59
CA GLU A 202 15.27 -10.43 -13.26
C GLU A 202 14.14 -9.96 -12.34
N ARG A 203 13.48 -10.91 -11.64
CA ARG A 203 12.42 -10.60 -10.66
C ARG A 203 12.92 -9.62 -9.61
N ILE A 204 14.08 -9.91 -9.03
CA ILE A 204 14.71 -9.11 -7.97
C ILE A 204 15.06 -7.73 -8.52
N ALA A 205 15.76 -7.66 -9.65
CA ALA A 205 16.20 -6.41 -10.26
C ALA A 205 15.02 -5.46 -10.55
N ARG A 206 13.93 -5.98 -11.10
CA ARG A 206 12.77 -5.15 -11.49
C ARG A 206 11.89 -4.75 -10.31
N THR A 207 11.81 -5.59 -9.28
CA THR A 207 10.96 -5.31 -8.10
C THR A 207 11.68 -4.41 -7.08
N TRP A 208 12.99 -4.64 -6.85
CA TRP A 208 13.78 -3.88 -5.86
C TRP A 208 14.65 -2.78 -6.47
N GLY A 209 14.84 -2.75 -7.79
CA GLY A 209 15.77 -1.82 -8.45
C GLY A 209 17.25 -2.15 -8.21
N THR A 210 17.56 -3.31 -7.63
CA THR A 210 18.90 -3.79 -7.33
C THR A 210 18.88 -5.32 -7.18
N THR A 211 20.02 -5.98 -7.38
CA THR A 211 20.24 -7.41 -7.10
C THR A 211 21.29 -7.61 -5.99
N ALA A 212 21.55 -6.57 -5.20
CA ALA A 212 22.50 -6.64 -4.11
C ALA A 212 22.12 -7.76 -3.10
N PRO A 213 23.10 -8.52 -2.58
CA PRO A 213 22.85 -9.51 -1.54
C PRO A 213 22.41 -8.84 -0.23
N GLY A 214 21.75 -9.60 0.64
CA GLY A 214 21.33 -9.15 1.97
C GLY A 214 20.03 -8.36 2.00
N LEU A 215 19.27 -8.33 0.91
CA LEU A 215 17.89 -7.84 0.89
C LEU A 215 17.00 -8.83 1.67
N PRO A 216 16.46 -8.49 2.86
CA PRO A 216 15.91 -9.49 3.78
C PRO A 216 14.81 -10.38 3.18
N TYR A 217 13.85 -9.78 2.46
CA TYR A 217 12.78 -10.54 1.80
C TYR A 217 13.29 -11.41 0.64
N VAL A 218 14.29 -10.92 -0.10
CA VAL A 218 14.89 -11.69 -1.21
C VAL A 218 15.59 -12.92 -0.66
N GLU A 219 16.37 -12.77 0.40
CA GLU A 219 17.06 -13.90 1.03
C GLU A 219 16.09 -14.91 1.63
N GLU A 220 15.04 -14.44 2.29
CA GLU A 220 14.01 -15.30 2.90
C GLU A 220 13.19 -16.08 1.87
N SER A 221 12.74 -15.41 0.80
CA SER A 221 11.64 -15.94 -0.04
C SER A 221 11.97 -16.10 -1.52
N ILE A 222 13.14 -15.67 -2.00
CA ILE A 222 13.48 -15.73 -3.44
C ILE A 222 14.80 -16.47 -3.68
N THR A 223 15.88 -16.13 -2.96
CA THR A 223 17.22 -16.68 -3.20
C THR A 223 17.19 -18.22 -3.14
N GLN A 224 16.65 -18.77 -2.06
CA GLN A 224 16.58 -20.22 -1.82
C GLN A 224 15.32 -20.90 -2.38
N ALA A 225 14.39 -20.12 -2.95
CA ALA A 225 13.16 -20.66 -3.50
C ALA A 225 13.42 -21.58 -4.71
N GLY A 226 12.41 -22.31 -5.18
CA GLY A 226 12.55 -23.12 -6.38
C GLY A 226 12.71 -22.31 -7.68
N ASN A 227 13.09 -23.00 -8.75
CA ASN A 227 13.33 -22.41 -10.09
C ASN A 227 12.05 -22.27 -10.92
N TRP A 228 10.89 -22.66 -10.37
CA TRP A 228 9.60 -22.59 -11.03
C TRP A 228 8.61 -21.79 -10.20
N LEU A 229 7.68 -21.14 -10.89
CA LEU A 229 6.50 -20.53 -10.30
C LEU A 229 5.26 -21.29 -10.75
N ILE A 230 4.22 -21.27 -9.92
CA ILE A 230 2.92 -21.90 -10.21
C ILE A 230 1.80 -20.86 -10.16
N GLY A 231 1.15 -20.63 -11.30
CA GLY A 231 0.02 -19.72 -11.50
C GLY A 231 -1.31 -20.46 -11.60
N VAL A 232 -2.36 -19.97 -10.95
CA VAL A 232 -3.48 -20.81 -10.49
C VAL A 232 -4.77 -20.03 -10.25
N ASP A 233 -5.90 -20.75 -10.28
CA ASP A 233 -7.10 -20.34 -9.52
C ASP A 233 -7.03 -20.96 -8.12
N LEU A 234 -7.23 -20.16 -7.07
CA LEU A 234 -7.07 -20.58 -5.68
C LEU A 234 -8.43 -20.81 -5.01
N GLU A 235 -8.57 -21.94 -4.33
CA GLU A 235 -9.71 -22.26 -3.45
C GLU A 235 -9.19 -22.48 -2.02
N VAL A 236 -9.44 -21.55 -1.10
CA VAL A 236 -8.97 -21.66 0.29
C VAL A 236 -10.01 -22.35 1.16
N LEU A 237 -9.63 -23.44 1.83
CA LEU A 237 -10.59 -24.32 2.49
C LEU A 237 -11.22 -23.66 3.73
N LYS A 238 -10.45 -22.86 4.47
CA LYS A 238 -10.90 -22.15 5.68
C LYS A 238 -10.22 -20.78 5.76
N PRO A 239 -10.87 -19.76 6.37
CA PRO A 239 -10.20 -18.50 6.68
C PRO A 239 -8.93 -18.76 7.49
N ILE A 240 -7.84 -18.12 7.10
CA ILE A 240 -6.54 -18.31 7.74
C ILE A 240 -6.56 -17.69 9.14
N LYS A 241 -6.06 -18.44 10.13
CA LYS A 241 -5.90 -18.00 11.52
C LYS A 241 -4.50 -18.35 11.99
N TYR A 242 -3.90 -17.44 12.75
CA TYR A 242 -2.54 -17.61 13.26
C TYR A 242 -2.52 -18.07 14.71
N ASN A 243 -3.64 -17.92 15.43
CA ASN A 243 -3.80 -18.33 16.83
C ASN A 243 -2.74 -17.74 17.77
N ASP A 244 -2.27 -16.53 17.47
CA ASP A 244 -1.23 -15.79 18.20
C ASP A 244 -1.81 -14.72 19.14
N GLY A 245 -3.13 -14.75 19.36
CA GLY A 245 -3.85 -13.76 20.15
C GLY A 245 -4.19 -12.47 19.39
N LEU A 246 -3.76 -12.29 18.14
CA LEU A 246 -3.98 -11.07 17.35
C LEU A 246 -5.00 -11.23 16.21
N ASP A 247 -5.60 -12.41 16.03
CA ASP A 247 -6.53 -12.69 14.92
C ASP A 247 -7.76 -11.79 14.92
N HIS A 248 -8.13 -11.20 16.05
CA HIS A 248 -9.25 -10.26 16.16
C HIS A 248 -8.91 -8.88 15.55
N TYR A 249 -7.64 -8.57 15.33
CA TYR A 249 -7.19 -7.39 14.57
C TYR A 249 -7.02 -7.68 13.08
N ARG A 250 -7.01 -8.94 12.65
CA ARG A 250 -6.88 -9.32 11.24
C ARG A 250 -8.24 -9.28 10.56
N LEU A 251 -8.71 -8.06 10.31
CA LEU A 251 -9.98 -7.81 9.64
C LEU A 251 -9.80 -7.86 8.13
N SER A 252 -10.59 -8.70 7.45
CA SER A 252 -10.63 -8.75 5.99
C SER A 252 -11.11 -7.42 5.38
N PRO A 253 -10.85 -7.15 4.08
CA PRO A 253 -11.35 -5.95 3.41
C PRO A 253 -12.88 -5.83 3.48
N LYS A 254 -13.57 -6.97 3.48
CA LYS A 254 -15.03 -7.06 3.64
C LYS A 254 -15.49 -6.64 5.04
N GLU A 255 -14.78 -7.07 6.08
CA GLU A 255 -15.05 -6.69 7.47
C GLU A 255 -14.71 -5.22 7.74
N LEU A 256 -13.58 -4.73 7.21
CA LEU A 256 -13.21 -3.32 7.28
C LEU A 256 -14.28 -2.42 6.66
N ARG A 257 -14.75 -2.75 5.45
CA ARG A 257 -15.83 -1.99 4.78
C ARG A 257 -17.10 -1.95 5.62
N LYS A 258 -17.51 -3.09 6.21
CA LYS A 258 -18.65 -3.15 7.14
C LYS A 258 -18.44 -2.28 8.38
N GLU A 259 -17.24 -2.26 8.95
CA GLU A 259 -16.93 -1.46 10.14
C GLU A 259 -16.94 0.04 9.81
N PHE A 260 -16.43 0.46 8.66
CA PHE A 260 -16.54 1.85 8.20
C PHE A 260 -18.00 2.29 8.01
N ASP A 261 -18.82 1.45 7.39
CA ASP A 261 -20.26 1.72 7.21
C ASP A 261 -20.99 1.79 8.55
N LYS A 262 -20.70 0.86 9.46
CA LYS A 262 -21.26 0.85 10.83
C LYS A 262 -20.90 2.10 11.61
N ARG A 263 -19.69 2.64 11.43
CA ARG A 263 -19.27 3.91 12.04
C ARG A 263 -19.77 5.14 11.29
N GLY A 264 -20.47 4.99 10.18
CA GLY A 264 -20.96 6.10 9.36
C GLY A 264 -19.83 6.96 8.82
N ALA A 265 -18.71 6.34 8.44
CA ALA A 265 -17.57 7.04 7.88
C ALA A 265 -17.95 7.69 6.54
N ASP A 266 -17.66 8.98 6.37
CA ASP A 266 -17.83 9.67 5.08
C ASP A 266 -16.49 9.91 4.35
N ALA A 267 -15.38 9.65 5.05
CA ALA A 267 -14.05 9.48 4.49
C ALA A 267 -13.27 8.45 5.32
N VAL A 268 -12.38 7.69 4.66
CA VAL A 268 -11.41 6.82 5.33
C VAL A 268 -10.03 7.21 4.86
N PHE A 269 -9.11 7.41 5.80
CA PHE A 269 -7.70 7.66 5.50
C PHE A 269 -6.86 6.60 6.19
N ALA A 270 -6.00 5.92 5.43
CA ALA A 270 -5.20 4.82 5.94
C ALA A 270 -3.77 5.29 6.24
N PHE A 271 -3.22 4.79 7.34
CA PHE A 271 -1.82 4.98 7.69
C PHE A 271 -1.15 3.61 7.79
N GLN A 272 -0.42 3.26 6.74
CA GLN A 272 0.42 2.07 6.70
C GLN A 272 1.68 2.28 7.54
N LEU A 273 2.02 1.31 8.38
CA LEU A 273 3.24 1.35 9.19
C LEU A 273 3.78 -0.05 9.48
N ARG A 274 5.08 -0.14 9.76
CA ARG A 274 5.72 -1.35 10.30
C ARG A 274 6.52 -1.09 11.58
N ASN A 275 6.50 0.15 12.06
CA ASN A 275 7.29 0.65 13.19
C ASN A 275 6.35 1.11 14.33
N PRO A 276 6.85 1.23 15.57
CA PRO A 276 6.14 1.92 16.65
C PRO A 276 5.67 3.34 16.24
N VAL A 277 4.50 3.75 16.74
CA VAL A 277 3.96 5.09 16.48
C VAL A 277 4.64 6.08 17.40
N HIS A 278 5.36 7.05 16.82
CA HIS A 278 5.85 8.24 17.51
C HIS A 278 5.08 9.49 17.08
N ASN A 279 5.28 10.62 17.76
CA ASN A 279 4.50 11.85 17.51
C ASN A 279 4.67 12.45 16.10
N GLY A 280 5.77 12.17 15.40
CA GLY A 280 5.88 12.49 13.97
C GLY A 280 4.81 11.79 13.09
N HIS A 281 4.51 10.51 13.34
CA HIS A 281 3.41 9.80 12.67
C HIS A 281 2.06 10.37 13.11
N ALA A 282 1.89 10.61 14.41
CA ALA A 282 0.66 11.19 14.95
C ALA A 282 0.36 12.56 14.35
N LEU A 283 1.38 13.39 14.13
CA LEU A 283 1.25 14.68 13.47
C LEU A 283 0.65 14.53 12.06
N LEU A 284 1.16 13.59 11.25
CA LEU A 284 0.62 13.33 9.91
C LEU A 284 -0.83 12.86 9.95
N MET A 285 -1.16 11.94 10.86
CA MET A 285 -2.51 11.40 11.01
C MET A 285 -3.50 12.48 11.48
N ASN A 286 -3.14 13.26 12.51
CA ASN A 286 -3.96 14.33 13.05
C ASN A 286 -4.12 15.50 12.08
N ASP A 287 -3.07 15.87 11.35
CA ASP A 287 -3.15 16.90 10.30
C ASP A 287 -4.03 16.45 9.13
N THR A 288 -3.91 15.17 8.71
CA THR A 288 -4.77 14.60 7.66
C THR A 288 -6.24 14.65 8.06
N ARG A 289 -6.56 14.25 9.30
CA ARG A 289 -7.92 14.37 9.84
C ARG A 289 -8.42 15.82 9.79
N ARG A 290 -7.61 16.77 10.28
CA ARG A 290 -7.96 18.20 10.25
C ARG A 290 -8.26 18.68 8.83
N ARG A 291 -7.40 18.36 7.86
CA ARG A 291 -7.61 18.74 6.46
C ARG A 291 -8.90 18.14 5.88
N LEU A 292 -9.23 16.89 6.19
CA LEU A 292 -10.49 16.28 5.76
C LEU A 292 -11.71 17.01 6.35
N LEU A 293 -11.64 17.41 7.63
CA LEU A 293 -12.68 18.24 8.24
C LEU A 293 -12.79 19.62 7.57
N ASP A 294 -11.67 20.27 7.27
CA ASP A 294 -11.63 21.55 6.55
C ASP A 294 -12.18 21.45 5.13
N MET A 295 -12.00 20.30 4.47
CA MET A 295 -12.60 19.98 3.17
C MET A 295 -14.12 19.71 3.25
N GLY A 296 -14.68 19.61 4.45
CA GLY A 296 -16.12 19.50 4.69
C GLY A 296 -16.62 18.10 5.06
N TYR A 297 -15.76 17.08 5.08
CA TYR A 297 -16.10 15.76 5.63
C TYR A 297 -16.46 15.91 7.13
N LYS A 298 -17.41 15.12 7.60
CA LYS A 298 -18.00 15.20 8.93
C LYS A 298 -17.53 14.10 9.86
N ASN A 299 -17.19 12.94 9.31
CA ASN A 299 -16.76 11.78 10.06
C ASN A 299 -15.63 11.03 9.34
N PRO A 300 -14.46 11.66 9.14
CA PRO A 300 -13.30 10.95 8.64
C PRO A 300 -12.87 9.89 9.66
N ILE A 301 -12.54 8.67 9.23
CA ILE A 301 -12.05 7.60 10.10
C ILE A 301 -10.62 7.22 9.71
N LEU A 302 -9.73 7.15 10.70
CA LEU A 302 -8.38 6.65 10.53
C LEU A 302 -8.41 5.13 10.49
N LEU A 303 -7.84 4.53 9.46
CA LEU A 303 -7.40 3.14 9.47
C LEU A 303 -5.90 3.11 9.84
N LEU A 304 -5.58 2.83 11.10
CA LEU A 304 -4.21 2.58 11.53
C LEU A 304 -3.88 1.12 11.19
N HIS A 305 -2.98 0.91 10.23
CA HIS A 305 -2.86 -0.36 9.52
C HIS A 305 -1.44 -0.95 9.63
N PRO A 306 -1.03 -1.45 10.81
CA PRO A 306 0.28 -2.06 10.99
C PRO A 306 0.47 -3.31 10.14
N LEU A 307 1.64 -3.43 9.51
CA LEU A 307 2.06 -4.64 8.80
C LEU A 307 2.30 -5.77 9.80
N GLY A 308 1.82 -6.98 9.50
CA GLY A 308 1.90 -8.14 10.36
C GLY A 308 2.28 -9.45 9.68
N GLY A 309 2.60 -9.44 8.38
CA GLY A 309 3.36 -10.52 7.75
C GLY A 309 4.86 -10.37 8.00
N PHE A 310 5.67 -11.01 7.15
CA PHE A 310 7.12 -11.00 7.28
C PHE A 310 7.71 -9.59 7.43
N VAL A 311 8.54 -9.42 8.46
CA VAL A 311 9.39 -8.26 8.69
C VAL A 311 10.82 -8.72 8.93
N LYS A 312 11.78 -7.85 8.61
CA LYS A 312 13.21 -8.14 8.85
C LYS A 312 13.52 -8.25 10.35
N ALA A 313 14.56 -9.00 10.69
CA ALA A 313 14.86 -9.40 12.08
C ALA A 313 15.13 -8.25 13.07
N ASP A 314 15.54 -7.08 12.59
CA ASP A 314 15.80 -5.89 13.41
C ASP A 314 14.57 -4.97 13.59
N ASP A 315 13.43 -5.30 12.99
CA ASP A 315 12.17 -4.59 13.23
C ASP A 315 11.52 -5.05 14.56
N VAL A 316 10.75 -4.15 15.19
CA VAL A 316 10.03 -4.47 16.44
C VAL A 316 8.94 -5.52 16.15
N PRO A 317 8.85 -6.61 16.94
CA PRO A 317 7.83 -7.65 16.79
C PRO A 317 6.39 -7.10 16.75
N LEU A 318 5.51 -7.81 16.04
CA LEU A 318 4.13 -7.37 15.80
C LEU A 318 3.34 -7.19 17.09
N ASP A 319 3.37 -8.17 17.98
CA ASP A 319 2.72 -8.14 19.30
C ASP A 319 3.15 -6.92 20.12
N VAL A 320 4.45 -6.64 20.18
CA VAL A 320 5.00 -5.47 20.87
C VAL A 320 4.56 -4.16 20.20
N ARG A 321 4.50 -4.11 18.87
CA ARG A 321 3.95 -2.94 18.16
C ARG A 321 2.48 -2.73 18.45
N MET A 322 1.68 -3.79 18.46
CA MET A 322 0.25 -3.72 18.77
C MET A 322 0.00 -3.22 20.19
N GLU A 323 0.78 -3.70 21.17
CA GLU A 323 0.73 -3.19 22.54
C GLU A 323 1.10 -1.70 22.59
N GLN A 324 2.17 -1.30 21.90
CA GLN A 324 2.59 0.10 21.82
C GLN A 324 1.52 0.98 21.18
N HIS A 325 0.87 0.53 20.11
CA HIS A 325 -0.22 1.26 19.45
C HIS A 325 -1.44 1.39 20.36
N SER A 326 -1.75 0.35 21.16
CA SER A 326 -2.80 0.43 22.18
C SER A 326 -2.50 1.54 23.19
N LYS A 327 -1.23 1.70 23.62
CA LYS A 327 -0.84 2.78 24.54
C LYS A 327 -0.95 4.18 23.93
N VAL A 328 -0.64 4.33 22.65
CA VAL A 328 -0.84 5.60 21.92
C VAL A 328 -2.32 6.02 21.89
N LEU A 329 -3.23 5.05 21.75
CA LEU A 329 -4.68 5.29 21.79
C LEU A 329 -5.19 5.57 23.21
N GLU A 330 -4.70 4.83 24.21
CA GLU A 330 -5.00 5.06 25.63
C GLU A 330 -4.60 6.47 26.08
N ASP A 331 -3.43 6.93 25.65
CA ASP A 331 -2.90 8.28 25.90
C ASP A 331 -3.61 9.38 25.07
N LYS A 332 -4.53 9.01 24.17
CA LYS A 332 -5.28 9.92 23.28
C LYS A 332 -4.40 10.76 22.36
N VAL A 333 -3.19 10.28 22.06
CA VAL A 333 -2.34 10.86 21.00
C VAL A 333 -3.03 10.68 19.64
N LEU A 334 -3.73 9.57 19.49
CA LEU A 334 -4.75 9.32 18.47
C LEU A 334 -6.09 9.09 19.15
N ASP A 335 -7.18 9.57 18.54
CA ASP A 335 -8.53 9.42 19.07
C ASP A 335 -9.08 8.00 18.80
N PRO A 336 -9.37 7.19 19.82
CA PRO A 336 -9.86 5.82 19.64
C PRO A 336 -11.26 5.73 19.02
N GLU A 337 -12.12 6.74 19.20
CA GLU A 337 -13.47 6.71 18.64
C GLU A 337 -13.44 6.80 17.11
N THR A 338 -12.46 7.53 16.59
CA THR A 338 -12.31 7.82 15.17
C THR A 338 -11.13 7.08 14.53
N THR A 339 -10.63 6.05 15.21
CA THR A 339 -9.56 5.16 14.74
C THR A 339 -10.01 3.71 14.75
N ILE A 340 -9.72 3.01 13.65
CA ILE A 340 -9.79 1.55 13.55
C ILE A 340 -8.36 1.05 13.45
N VAL A 341 -8.00 0.10 14.31
CA VAL A 341 -6.72 -0.61 14.24
C VAL A 341 -6.98 -1.98 13.62
N ALA A 342 -6.29 -2.30 12.54
CA ALA A 342 -6.34 -3.62 11.93
C ALA A 342 -4.96 -4.01 11.40
N ILE A 343 -4.65 -5.30 11.38
CA ILE A 343 -3.37 -5.83 10.92
C ILE A 343 -3.46 -6.12 9.43
N PHE A 344 -2.48 -5.66 8.67
CA PHE A 344 -2.30 -5.95 7.26
C PHE A 344 -1.14 -6.90 7.04
N LEU A 345 -1.29 -8.00 6.30
CA LEU A 345 -0.23 -9.00 6.21
C LEU A 345 0.93 -8.58 5.32
N HIS A 346 0.66 -8.32 4.03
CA HIS A 346 1.68 -7.91 3.08
C HIS A 346 1.24 -6.69 2.29
N LEU A 347 2.20 -5.85 1.91
CA LEU A 347 1.91 -4.66 1.13
C LEU A 347 1.35 -5.04 -0.26
N CYS A 348 0.06 -4.83 -0.48
CA CYS A 348 -0.59 -4.81 -1.79
C CYS A 348 -1.39 -3.50 -1.90
N ILE A 349 -1.07 -2.68 -2.91
CA ILE A 349 -1.60 -1.30 -3.03
C ILE A 349 -2.97 -1.30 -3.72
N THR A 350 -3.97 -1.82 -3.03
CA THR A 350 -5.34 -1.96 -3.59
C THR A 350 -6.41 -1.39 -2.67
N LEU A 351 -6.17 -1.22 -1.36
CA LEU A 351 -7.21 -0.69 -0.46
C LEU A 351 -7.39 0.82 -0.47
N VAL A 352 -6.38 1.58 -0.87
CA VAL A 352 -6.37 3.03 -0.61
C VAL A 352 -6.19 3.79 -1.91
N ARG A 353 -7.13 3.62 -2.84
CA ARG A 353 -7.33 4.60 -3.90
C ARG A 353 -8.24 5.70 -3.37
N GLN A 354 -7.72 6.92 -3.28
CA GLN A 354 -8.57 8.10 -3.14
C GLN A 354 -9.16 8.40 -4.52
N LYS A 355 -10.48 8.55 -4.60
CA LYS A 355 -11.15 9.07 -5.80
C LYS A 355 -10.73 10.55 -5.93
N CYS A 356 -9.63 10.82 -6.63
CA CYS A 356 -9.22 12.19 -6.98
C CYS A 356 -10.16 12.74 -8.06
N ASN A 357 -11.40 13.04 -7.71
CA ASN A 357 -12.27 13.84 -8.56
C ASN A 357 -11.82 15.30 -8.46
N GLY A 358 -11.12 15.80 -9.47
CA GLY A 358 -11.04 17.24 -9.74
C GLY A 358 -9.79 18.01 -9.32
N MET A 359 -8.63 17.37 -9.10
CA MET A 359 -7.37 18.11 -9.00
C MET A 359 -6.81 18.40 -10.40
N PRO A 360 -6.62 19.67 -10.83
CA PRO A 360 -5.90 19.97 -12.06
C PRO A 360 -4.45 19.51 -11.89
N ARG A 361 -3.95 18.76 -12.87
CA ARG A 361 -2.51 18.47 -12.97
C ARG A 361 -1.81 19.82 -13.13
N GLN A 362 -0.96 20.19 -12.17
CA GLN A 362 0.06 21.19 -12.45
C GLN A 362 1.15 20.48 -13.24
N GLU A 363 1.36 20.94 -14.47
CA GLU A 363 2.49 20.58 -15.35
C GLU A 363 3.82 21.05 -14.77
#